data_AF-A0A167HUB4-F1
#
_entry.id   AF-A0A167HUB4-F1
#
_cell.length_a   1.000
_cell.length_b   1.000
_cell.length_c   1.000
_cell.angle_alpha   90.00
_cell.angle_beta   90.00
_cell.angle_gamma   90.00
#
_symmetry.space_group_name_H-M   'P 1'
#
loop_
_entity.id
_entity.type
_entity.pdbx_description
1 polymer ?
#
loop_
_entity_poly.entity_id
_entity_poly.type
_entity_poly.pdbx_seq_one_letter_code
_entity_poly.pdbx_strand_id
1 'polypeptide(L)'
;MSRALDPKVKNLLKHGDHEPVYRCIAQVLATREEELLDIEILGPSHVLSPGVYVLHEGNAVAIPKSNILRAFLPAYKTFQSHLNGQHVAPEEVLQATSVILLLDPEHMTAANARKRHVWRTKAQNPDQIDAALDNELYFIDTLLTSRLHRHTKSPTLWGHRQWLQEQCIARSKPMDSLSTAMEKLIFVSAERHPRNYYAWCHARYLLSRKGPAHDAPNRAEHGPQAQQSTAMLDILTDMVKKWCFGHPSDTSGWSFLTVLVEQRPQAAASSLFSETLRLAEAFSWRGESVWYFLRNILRRDWVENSHREDFERVLKLVHGKAAEPGELDRQVLGHMLEWTKLYAESGCRAAEA
;
A
#
# COMPACT_ATOMS: atom_id res chain seq x y z
N MET A 1 8.66 -20.32 -4.61
CA MET A 1 9.56 -20.82 -5.67
C MET A 1 11.00 -20.88 -5.15
N SER A 2 11.46 -22.10 -4.86
CA SER A 2 12.81 -22.40 -4.39
C SER A 2 13.78 -22.35 -5.56
N ARG A 3 14.57 -21.27 -5.68
CA ARG A 3 15.84 -21.35 -6.41
C ARG A 3 16.85 -21.95 -5.44
N ALA A 4 17.53 -23.01 -5.87
CA ALA A 4 18.62 -23.59 -5.09
C ALA A 4 19.57 -22.47 -4.64
N LEU A 5 19.86 -22.41 -3.33
CA LEU A 5 20.82 -21.44 -2.79
C LEU A 5 22.15 -21.58 -3.53
N ASP A 6 22.71 -20.45 -3.95
CA ASP A 6 24.03 -20.36 -4.56
C ASP A 6 25.06 -21.13 -3.69
N PRO A 7 25.93 -21.98 -4.27
CA PRO A 7 26.97 -22.70 -3.53
C PRO A 7 27.81 -21.82 -2.60
N LYS A 8 28.11 -20.57 -3.00
CA LYS A 8 28.83 -19.60 -2.16
C LYS A 8 28.01 -19.21 -0.93
N VAL A 9 26.71 -18.98 -1.10
CA VAL A 9 25.78 -18.68 0.00
C VAL A 9 25.63 -19.89 0.91
N LYS A 10 25.55 -21.11 0.37
CA LYS A 10 25.52 -22.35 1.17
C LYS A 10 26.78 -22.51 2.02
N ASN A 11 27.97 -22.27 1.46
CA ASN A 11 29.22 -22.35 2.21
C ASN A 11 29.30 -21.26 3.29
N LEU A 12 28.91 -20.02 2.97
CA LEU A 12 28.82 -18.92 3.93
C LEU A 12 27.88 -19.25 5.10
N LEU A 13 26.73 -19.87 4.84
CA LEU A 13 25.78 -20.27 5.88
C LEU A 13 26.29 -21.43 6.75
N LYS A 14 27.11 -22.33 6.20
CA LYS A 14 27.67 -23.50 6.91
C LYS A 14 28.85 -23.15 7.81
N HIS A 15 29.67 -22.18 7.43
CA HIS A 15 30.93 -21.87 8.09
C HIS A 15 31.02 -20.37 8.35
N GLY A 16 30.49 -19.93 9.50
CA GLY A 16 30.61 -18.55 9.95
C GLY A 16 29.89 -18.33 11.28
N ASP A 17 30.43 -17.42 12.09
CA ASP A 17 29.66 -16.84 13.18
C ASP A 17 28.63 -15.87 12.59
N HIS A 18 27.35 -16.18 12.83
CA HIS A 18 26.20 -15.41 12.32
C HIS A 18 25.66 -14.45 13.37
N GLU A 19 26.08 -14.59 14.62
CA GLU A 19 25.58 -13.83 15.75
C GLU A 19 25.86 -12.31 15.61
N PRO A 20 27.06 -11.86 15.19
CA PRO A 20 27.30 -10.43 14.96
C PRO A 20 26.41 -9.84 13.86
N VAL A 21 26.11 -10.62 12.81
CA VAL A 21 25.25 -10.19 11.70
C VAL A 21 23.81 -10.06 12.17
N TYR A 22 23.33 -11.06 12.91
CA TYR A 22 22.01 -11.04 13.52
C TYR A 22 21.84 -9.82 14.41
N ARG A 23 22.75 -9.60 15.36
CA ARG A 23 22.67 -8.45 16.28
C ARG A 23 22.69 -7.13 15.55
N CYS A 24 23.54 -6.97 14.54
CA CYS A 24 23.60 -5.74 13.75
C CYS A 24 22.27 -5.45 13.04
N ILE A 25 21.72 -6.42 12.30
CA ILE A 25 20.44 -6.24 11.59
C ILE A 25 19.28 -6.06 12.58
N ALA A 26 19.24 -6.86 13.64
CA ALA A 26 18.20 -6.77 14.67
C ALA A 26 18.22 -5.40 15.36
N GLN A 27 19.40 -4.85 15.67
CA GLN A 27 19.54 -3.53 16.26
C GLN A 27 19.05 -2.43 15.32
N VAL A 28 19.40 -2.49 14.04
CA VAL A 28 18.91 -1.53 13.02
C VAL A 28 17.38 -1.57 12.96
N LEU A 29 16.76 -2.76 12.92
CA LEU A 29 15.31 -2.90 12.87
C LEU A 29 14.58 -2.55 14.18
N ALA A 30 15.29 -2.56 15.32
CA ALA A 30 14.74 -2.25 16.63
C ALA A 30 14.91 -0.77 17.02
N THR A 31 15.83 -0.06 16.38
CA THR A 31 16.09 1.35 16.65
C THR A 31 15.10 2.20 15.86
N ARG A 32 14.35 3.03 16.57
CA ARG A 32 13.40 3.97 15.96
C ARG A 32 14.13 5.26 15.60
N GLU A 33 14.07 5.63 14.33
CA GLU A 33 14.52 6.93 13.82
C GLU A 33 13.34 7.92 13.74
N GLU A 34 13.63 9.20 13.48
CA GLU A 34 12.60 10.23 13.25
C GLU A 34 11.73 9.89 12.02
N GLU A 35 12.36 9.38 10.97
CA GLU A 35 11.70 8.92 9.75
C GLU A 35 11.60 7.38 9.71
N LEU A 36 10.65 6.87 8.92
CA LEU A 36 10.58 5.44 8.61
C LEU A 36 11.84 5.00 7.88
N LEU A 37 12.35 3.81 8.20
CA LEU A 37 13.51 3.28 7.47
C LEU A 37 13.12 2.99 6.01
N ASP A 38 14.00 3.35 5.08
CA ASP A 38 13.90 3.00 3.67
C ASP A 38 14.90 1.88 3.37
N ILE A 39 14.43 0.64 3.58
CA ILE A 39 15.25 -0.57 3.48
C ILE A 39 15.36 -1.03 2.03
N GLU A 40 16.59 -1.27 1.58
CA GLU A 40 16.91 -1.89 0.29
C GLU A 40 17.72 -3.17 0.47
N ILE A 41 17.36 -4.23 -0.27
CA ILE A 41 18.11 -5.49 -0.28
C ILE A 41 19.15 -5.44 -1.40
N LEU A 42 20.41 -5.42 -1.02
CA LEU A 42 21.52 -5.39 -1.97
C LEU A 42 21.74 -6.78 -2.61
N GLY A 43 21.94 -6.74 -3.93
CA GLY A 43 22.31 -7.91 -4.73
C GLY A 43 23.73 -8.42 -4.44
N PRO A 44 24.08 -9.62 -4.95
CA PRO A 44 25.35 -10.28 -4.65
C PRO A 44 26.61 -9.51 -5.09
N SER A 45 26.48 -8.56 -6.01
CA SER A 45 27.60 -7.70 -6.46
C SER A 45 28.03 -6.66 -5.42
N HIS A 46 27.23 -6.42 -4.38
CA HIS A 46 27.54 -5.46 -3.32
C HIS A 46 28.17 -6.18 -2.14
N VAL A 47 29.49 -6.35 -2.20
CA VAL A 47 30.28 -6.91 -1.10
C VAL A 47 30.66 -5.77 -0.16
N LEU A 48 30.28 -5.89 1.11
CA LEU A 48 30.66 -4.93 2.14
C LEU A 48 32.04 -5.28 2.73
N SER A 49 32.71 -4.26 3.26
CA SER A 49 33.98 -4.42 3.97
C SER A 49 33.85 -5.37 5.16
N PRO A 50 34.91 -6.10 5.54
CA PRO A 50 34.89 -6.96 6.72
C PRO A 50 34.44 -6.22 7.97
N GLY A 51 33.54 -6.82 8.76
CA GLY A 51 32.95 -6.20 9.95
C GLY A 51 31.77 -5.27 9.68
N VAL A 52 31.46 -4.94 8.42
CA VAL A 52 30.30 -4.16 8.02
C VAL A 52 29.20 -5.09 7.51
N TYR A 53 28.03 -5.07 8.17
CA TYR A 53 26.92 -5.96 7.83
C TYR A 53 25.74 -5.25 7.14
N VAL A 54 25.63 -3.94 7.33
CA VAL A 54 24.58 -3.06 6.82
C VAL A 54 25.23 -1.72 6.47
N LEU A 55 24.76 -1.06 5.41
CA LEU A 55 25.03 0.36 5.17
C LEU A 55 23.85 1.16 5.72
N HIS A 56 24.12 2.15 6.57
CA HIS A 56 23.11 2.94 7.25
C HIS A 56 23.49 4.42 7.17
N GLU A 57 22.65 5.21 6.49
CA GLU A 57 22.82 6.67 6.34
C GLU A 57 21.46 7.35 6.51
N GLY A 58 21.27 8.07 7.62
CA GLY A 58 19.95 8.57 7.99
C GLY A 58 18.95 7.43 8.12
N ASN A 59 17.79 7.55 7.47
CA ASN A 59 16.80 6.47 7.40
C ASN A 59 17.05 5.45 6.27
N ALA A 60 18.04 5.67 5.40
CA ALA A 60 18.35 4.75 4.31
C ALA A 60 19.18 3.57 4.83
N VAL A 61 18.66 2.35 4.63
CA VAL A 61 19.27 1.12 5.13
C VAL A 61 19.47 0.14 3.98
N ALA A 62 20.72 -0.21 3.66
CA ALA A 62 21.02 -1.18 2.62
C ALA A 62 21.62 -2.46 3.21
N ILE A 63 20.95 -3.60 2.99
CA ILE A 63 21.31 -4.89 3.59
C ILE A 63 21.61 -5.91 2.50
N PRO A 64 22.84 -6.47 2.43
CA PRO A 64 23.13 -7.58 1.55
C PRO A 64 22.21 -8.77 1.81
N LYS A 65 21.65 -9.35 0.74
CA LYS A 65 20.78 -10.52 0.86
C LYS A 65 21.42 -11.69 1.62
N SER A 66 22.73 -11.87 1.47
CA SER A 66 23.50 -12.88 2.22
C SER A 66 23.48 -12.64 3.72
N ASN A 67 23.51 -11.37 4.15
CA ASN A 67 23.49 -11.02 5.58
C ASN A 67 22.10 -11.21 6.19
N ILE A 68 21.02 -10.97 5.44
CA ILE A 68 19.66 -11.33 5.88
C ILE A 68 19.56 -12.84 6.12
N LEU A 69 20.07 -13.67 5.20
CA LEU A 69 20.06 -15.12 5.35
C LEU A 69 20.91 -15.61 6.53
N ARG A 70 22.05 -14.96 6.80
CA ARG A 70 22.90 -15.25 7.96
C ARG A 70 22.19 -14.88 9.27
N ALA A 71 21.61 -13.69 9.34
CA ALA A 71 20.88 -13.20 10.50
C ALA A 71 19.62 -14.04 10.81
N PHE A 72 19.00 -14.64 9.79
CA PHE A 72 17.86 -15.51 9.98
C PHE A 72 18.18 -16.73 10.85
N LEU A 73 19.40 -17.29 10.80
CA LEU A 73 19.72 -18.52 11.53
C LEU A 73 19.68 -18.32 13.06
N PRO A 74 20.36 -17.32 13.66
CA PRO A 74 20.18 -17.03 15.08
C PRO A 74 18.75 -16.58 15.42
N ALA A 75 18.14 -15.72 14.61
CA ALA A 75 16.77 -15.26 14.83
C ALA A 75 15.77 -16.43 14.94
N TYR A 76 15.87 -17.39 14.01
CA TYR A 76 15.01 -18.57 14.02
C TYR A 76 15.24 -19.44 15.24
N LYS A 77 16.50 -19.65 15.67
CA LYS A 77 16.81 -20.40 16.89
C LYS A 77 16.21 -19.74 18.13
N THR A 78 16.41 -18.43 18.31
CA THR A 78 15.83 -17.66 19.42
C THR A 78 14.31 -17.73 19.41
N PHE A 79 13.69 -17.58 18.24
CA PHE A 79 12.25 -17.68 18.13
C PHE A 79 11.73 -19.10 18.39
N GLN A 80 12.44 -20.14 17.94
CA GLN A 80 12.09 -21.53 18.21
C GLN A 80 12.19 -21.86 19.70
N SER A 81 13.22 -21.38 20.40
CA SER A 81 13.34 -21.46 21.86
C SER A 81 12.12 -20.87 22.56
N HIS A 82 11.67 -19.68 22.14
CA HIS A 82 10.45 -19.07 22.66
C HIS A 82 9.21 -19.94 22.41
N LEU A 83 9.05 -20.49 21.21
CA LEU A 83 7.91 -21.36 20.86
C LEU A 83 7.91 -22.68 21.65
N ASN A 84 9.09 -23.19 22.00
CA ASN A 84 9.26 -24.39 22.84
C ASN A 84 9.04 -24.11 24.34
N GLY A 85 8.62 -22.90 24.72
CA GLY A 85 8.34 -22.53 26.11
C GLY A 85 9.58 -22.20 26.94
N GLN A 86 10.75 -22.06 26.31
CA GLN A 86 11.93 -21.56 27.01
C GLN A 86 11.77 -20.08 27.33
N HIS A 87 12.33 -19.65 28.45
CA HIS A 87 12.34 -18.23 28.82
C HIS A 87 13.27 -17.46 27.88
N VAL A 88 12.68 -16.59 27.05
CA VAL A 88 13.37 -15.68 26.13
C VAL A 88 12.83 -14.28 26.43
N ALA A 89 13.71 -13.29 26.54
CA ALA A 89 13.28 -11.93 26.88
C ALA A 89 12.34 -11.37 25.80
N PRO A 90 11.30 -10.60 26.16
CA PRO A 90 10.35 -10.04 25.19
C PRO A 90 11.03 -9.28 24.04
N GLU A 91 12.09 -8.54 24.34
CA GLU A 91 12.88 -7.75 23.39
C GLU A 91 13.62 -8.65 22.39
N GLU A 92 14.18 -9.77 22.87
CA GLU A 92 14.84 -10.77 22.02
C GLU A 92 13.85 -11.45 21.07
N VAL A 93 12.60 -11.68 21.51
CA VAL A 93 11.54 -12.19 20.64
C VAL A 93 11.17 -11.15 19.57
N LEU A 94 11.07 -9.87 19.93
CA LEU A 94 10.82 -8.81 18.95
C LEU A 94 11.97 -8.71 17.93
N GLN A 95 13.22 -8.71 18.38
CA GLN A 95 14.39 -8.70 17.50
C GLN A 95 14.42 -9.90 16.55
N ALA A 96 14.21 -11.11 17.08
CA ALA A 96 14.16 -12.32 16.29
C ALA A 96 13.03 -12.27 15.25
N THR A 97 11.83 -11.86 15.65
CA THR A 97 10.69 -11.74 14.74
C THR A 97 10.86 -10.63 13.72
N SER A 98 11.55 -9.53 14.04
CA SER A 98 11.88 -8.47 13.08
C SER A 98 12.73 -9.02 11.93
N VAL A 99 13.78 -9.79 12.23
CA VAL A 99 14.64 -10.41 11.22
C VAL A 99 13.90 -11.49 10.41
N ILE A 100 13.05 -12.29 11.07
CA ILE A 100 12.22 -13.29 10.39
C ILE A 100 11.27 -12.61 9.40
N LEU A 101 10.59 -11.54 9.80
CA LEU A 101 9.65 -10.80 8.94
C LEU A 101 10.37 -10.00 7.84
N LEU A 102 11.60 -9.53 8.08
CA LEU A 102 12.44 -8.96 7.02
C LEU A 102 12.75 -9.99 5.93
N LEU A 103 12.99 -11.25 6.28
CA LEU A 103 13.20 -12.32 5.30
C LEU A 103 11.89 -12.78 4.64
N ASP A 104 10.86 -12.99 5.43
CA ASP A 104 9.58 -13.55 5.02
C ASP A 104 8.39 -12.79 5.65
N PRO A 105 7.75 -11.86 4.90
CA PRO A 105 6.64 -11.07 5.43
C PRO A 105 5.38 -11.91 5.69
N GLU A 106 5.28 -13.12 5.14
CA GLU A 106 4.14 -14.02 5.32
C GLU A 106 4.29 -14.98 6.51
N HIS A 107 5.33 -14.80 7.33
CA HIS A 107 5.57 -15.65 8.49
C HIS A 107 4.57 -15.35 9.63
N MET A 108 3.35 -15.88 9.49
CA MET A 108 2.21 -15.61 10.38
C MET A 108 2.50 -15.86 11.86
N THR A 109 3.26 -16.90 12.21
CA THR A 109 3.60 -17.20 13.61
C THR A 109 4.44 -16.09 14.25
N ALA A 110 5.32 -15.46 13.46
CA ALA A 110 6.16 -14.35 13.91
C ALA A 110 5.31 -13.08 14.04
N ALA A 111 4.49 -12.76 13.04
CA ALA A 111 3.55 -11.65 13.12
C ALA A 111 2.61 -11.77 14.35
N ASN A 112 2.07 -12.96 14.61
CA ASN A 112 1.21 -13.22 15.77
C ASN A 112 1.98 -13.21 17.10
N ALA A 113 3.29 -13.50 17.12
CA ALA A 113 4.10 -13.31 18.32
C ALA A 113 4.23 -11.82 18.70
N ARG A 114 4.36 -10.95 17.71
CA ARG A 114 4.39 -9.49 17.91
C ARG A 114 3.03 -8.95 18.38
N LYS A 115 1.91 -9.39 17.79
CA LYS A 115 0.56 -9.09 18.30
C LYS A 115 0.38 -9.50 19.77
N ARG A 116 0.86 -10.71 20.13
CA ARG A 116 0.84 -11.20 21.51
C ARG A 116 1.71 -10.35 22.44
N HIS A 117 2.84 -9.83 21.96
CA HIS A 117 3.66 -8.89 22.74
C HIS A 117 2.85 -7.63 23.09
N VAL A 118 2.22 -6.99 22.11
CA VAL A 118 1.36 -5.81 22.34
C VAL A 118 0.22 -6.12 23.34
N TRP A 119 -0.43 -7.28 23.23
CA TRP A 119 -1.45 -7.70 24.21
C TRP A 119 -0.89 -7.91 25.62
N ARG A 120 0.28 -8.52 25.75
CA ARG A 120 0.93 -8.69 27.06
C ARG A 120 1.31 -7.35 27.66
N THR A 121 1.86 -6.43 26.86
CA THR A 121 2.14 -5.06 27.30
C THR A 121 0.87 -4.38 27.78
N LYS A 122 -0.24 -4.49 27.04
CA LYS A 122 -1.54 -3.95 27.47
C LYS A 122 -1.99 -4.50 28.82
N ALA A 123 -1.77 -5.78 29.09
CA ALA A 123 -2.20 -6.45 30.31
C ALA A 123 -1.27 -6.20 31.51
N GLN A 124 0.04 -6.16 31.27
CA GLN A 124 1.06 -6.13 32.33
C GLN A 124 1.62 -4.74 32.59
N ASN A 125 1.74 -3.91 31.53
CA ASN A 125 2.34 -2.58 31.56
C ASN A 125 1.46 -1.60 30.77
N PRO A 126 0.24 -1.31 31.25
CA PRO A 126 -0.73 -0.49 30.51
C PRO A 126 -0.24 0.93 30.22
N ASP A 127 0.71 1.46 30.99
CA ASP A 127 1.33 2.77 30.74
C ASP A 127 2.28 2.77 29.54
N GLN A 128 2.79 1.59 29.13
CA GLN A 128 3.73 1.43 28.02
C GLN A 128 3.07 1.02 26.70
N ILE A 129 1.76 0.76 26.71
CA ILE A 129 1.05 0.25 25.52
C ILE A 129 1.09 1.24 24.36
N ASP A 130 1.00 2.54 24.61
CA ASP A 130 0.99 3.53 23.53
C ASP A 130 2.36 3.58 22.85
N ALA A 131 3.45 3.48 23.62
CA ALA A 131 4.81 3.34 23.09
C ALA A 131 4.99 2.02 22.32
N ALA A 132 4.43 0.91 22.82
CA ALA A 132 4.47 -0.37 22.12
C ALA A 132 3.69 -0.35 20.79
N LEU A 133 2.54 0.33 20.75
CA LEU A 133 1.77 0.54 19.51
C LEU A 133 2.54 1.42 18.52
N ASP A 134 3.17 2.50 19.00
CA ASP A 134 3.97 3.39 18.13
C ASP A 134 5.18 2.67 17.54
N ASN A 135 5.88 1.88 18.34
CA ASN A 135 7.02 1.09 17.88
C ASN A 135 6.61 -0.01 16.90
N GLU A 136 5.47 -0.67 17.13
CA GLU A 136 4.98 -1.70 16.21
C GLU A 136 4.44 -1.10 14.91
N LEU A 137 3.76 0.05 14.95
CA LEU A 137 3.36 0.81 13.76
C LEU A 137 4.60 1.25 12.97
N TYR A 138 5.62 1.79 13.63
CA TYR A 138 6.89 2.17 12.99
C TYR A 138 7.52 1.00 12.25
N PHE A 139 7.60 -0.17 12.89
CA PHE A 139 8.18 -1.37 12.30
C PHE A 139 7.37 -1.86 11.09
N ILE A 140 6.04 -1.94 11.21
CA ILE A 140 5.18 -2.39 10.11
C ILE A 140 5.19 -1.40 8.94
N ASP A 141 5.11 -0.09 9.23
CA ASP A 141 5.10 0.95 8.19
C ASP A 141 6.45 1.03 7.48
N THR A 142 7.55 0.84 8.19
CA THR A 142 8.89 0.67 7.62
C THR A 142 8.89 -0.47 6.58
N LEU A 143 8.40 -1.66 6.93
CA LEU A 143 8.38 -2.80 6.00
C LEU A 143 7.46 -2.58 4.79
N LEU A 144 6.32 -1.90 4.99
CA LEU A 144 5.33 -1.64 3.94
C LEU A 144 5.78 -0.55 2.94
N THR A 145 6.65 0.38 3.36
CA THR A 145 7.06 1.56 2.56
C THR A 145 8.49 1.47 1.99
N SER A 146 9.32 0.58 2.54
CA SER A 146 10.68 0.30 2.05
C SER A 146 10.71 -0.27 0.61
N ARG A 147 11.90 -0.32 -0.01
CA ARG A 147 12.16 -0.97 -1.33
C ARG A 147 12.10 -2.50 -1.26
N LEU A 148 11.08 -3.05 -0.61
CA LEU A 148 10.86 -4.46 -0.33
C LEU A 148 9.62 -4.97 -1.07
N HIS A 149 9.77 -5.31 -2.35
CA HIS A 149 8.67 -5.66 -3.27
C HIS A 149 7.70 -6.77 -2.81
N ARG A 150 8.10 -7.64 -1.87
CA ARG A 150 7.22 -8.67 -1.29
C ARG A 150 6.43 -8.13 -0.10
N HIS A 151 7.07 -7.30 0.70
CA HIS A 151 6.53 -6.73 1.92
C HIS A 151 5.49 -5.67 1.63
N THR A 152 5.76 -4.78 0.67
CA THR A 152 4.88 -3.67 0.28
C THR A 152 3.46 -4.13 -0.10
N LYS A 153 3.30 -5.37 -0.58
CA LYS A 153 2.02 -6.00 -0.90
C LYS A 153 1.67 -7.21 -0.04
N SER A 154 2.25 -7.33 1.15
CA SER A 154 2.02 -8.47 2.04
C SER A 154 0.63 -8.40 2.67
N PRO A 155 -0.28 -9.36 2.40
CA PRO A 155 -1.56 -9.42 3.10
C PRO A 155 -1.36 -9.55 4.62
N THR A 156 -0.34 -10.29 5.07
CA THR A 156 -0.03 -10.47 6.49
C THR A 156 0.32 -9.15 7.16
N LEU A 157 1.21 -8.35 6.56
CA LEU A 157 1.61 -7.05 7.12
C LEU A 157 0.47 -6.03 7.08
N TRP A 158 -0.27 -5.92 5.97
CA TRP A 158 -1.41 -5.02 5.88
C TRP A 158 -2.52 -5.38 6.88
N GLY A 159 -2.80 -6.67 7.06
CA GLY A 159 -3.74 -7.14 8.09
C GLY A 159 -3.24 -6.90 9.51
N HIS A 160 -1.93 -7.00 9.75
CA HIS A 160 -1.33 -6.61 11.04
C HIS A 160 -1.52 -5.11 11.29
N ARG A 161 -1.27 -4.27 10.28
CA ARG A 161 -1.45 -2.82 10.37
C ARG A 161 -2.89 -2.43 10.70
N GLN A 162 -3.88 -3.03 10.02
CA GLN A 162 -5.30 -2.79 10.32
C GLN A 162 -5.64 -3.16 11.76
N TRP A 163 -5.13 -4.29 12.24
CA TRP A 163 -5.29 -4.70 13.64
C TRP A 163 -4.68 -3.69 14.63
N LEU A 164 -3.50 -3.11 14.34
CA LEU A 164 -2.89 -2.05 15.16
C LEU A 164 -3.76 -0.79 15.20
N GLN A 165 -4.35 -0.40 14.06
CA GLN A 165 -5.28 0.72 14.00
C GLN A 165 -6.52 0.48 14.86
N GLU A 166 -7.05 -0.75 14.88
CA GLU A 166 -8.14 -1.11 15.79
C GLU A 166 -7.74 -0.99 17.26
N GLN A 167 -6.51 -1.36 17.61
CA GLN A 167 -6.02 -1.18 18.98
C GLN A 167 -5.91 0.30 19.35
N CYS A 168 -5.42 1.15 18.44
CA CYS A 168 -5.32 2.59 18.65
C CYS A 168 -6.71 3.22 18.82
N ILE A 169 -7.68 2.84 17.99
CA ILE A 169 -9.05 3.36 18.05
C ILE A 169 -9.78 2.90 19.30
N ALA A 170 -9.64 1.64 19.69
CA ALA A 170 -10.21 1.14 20.95
C ALA A 170 -9.67 1.87 22.20
N ARG A 171 -8.56 2.60 22.05
CA ARG A 171 -7.92 3.40 23.10
C ARG A 171 -8.11 4.90 22.91
N SER A 172 -8.82 5.35 21.89
CA SER A 172 -8.93 6.76 21.52
C SER A 172 -7.55 7.43 21.32
N LYS A 173 -6.53 6.67 20.92
CA LYS A 173 -5.20 7.21 20.60
C LYS A 173 -5.30 8.03 19.30
N PRO A 174 -4.80 9.28 19.27
CA PRO A 174 -4.76 10.07 18.06
C PRO A 174 -4.00 9.32 16.96
N MET A 175 -4.58 9.27 15.77
CA MET A 175 -4.00 8.66 14.58
C MET A 175 -3.87 9.70 13.48
N ASP A 176 -2.95 9.43 12.56
CA ASP A 176 -2.81 10.21 11.33
C ASP A 176 -4.15 10.37 10.61
N SER A 177 -4.40 11.58 10.11
CA SER A 177 -5.54 11.83 9.23
C SER A 177 -5.42 10.97 7.96
N LEU A 178 -6.55 10.71 7.29
CA LEU A 178 -6.54 9.98 6.02
C LEU A 178 -5.57 10.62 5.02
N SER A 179 -5.57 11.94 4.86
CA SER A 179 -4.62 12.65 4.00
C SER A 179 -3.17 12.37 4.37
N THR A 180 -2.82 12.40 5.66
CA THR A 180 -1.46 12.09 6.13
C THR A 180 -1.08 10.64 5.83
N ALA A 181 -2.02 9.70 6.06
CA ALA A 181 -1.81 8.29 5.73
C ALA A 181 -1.67 8.05 4.22
N MET A 182 -2.36 8.84 3.38
CA MET A 182 -2.19 8.77 1.93
C MET A 182 -0.75 9.11 1.53
N GLU A 183 -0.21 10.22 2.03
CA GLU A 183 1.13 10.70 1.69
C GLU A 183 2.22 9.78 2.22
N LYS A 184 2.18 9.44 3.50
CA LYS A 184 3.29 8.76 4.17
C LYS A 184 3.32 7.25 3.91
N LEU A 185 2.17 6.66 3.57
CA LEU A 185 2.04 5.20 3.51
C LEU A 185 1.45 4.72 2.18
N ILE A 186 0.26 5.17 1.79
CA ILE A 186 -0.46 4.59 0.65
C ILE A 186 0.27 4.90 -0.66
N PHE A 187 0.59 6.18 -0.92
CA PHE A 187 1.29 6.59 -2.13
C PHE A 187 2.68 5.99 -2.18
N VAL A 188 3.42 5.98 -1.07
CA VAL A 188 4.75 5.35 -1.01
C VAL A 188 4.64 3.85 -1.35
N SER A 189 3.74 3.12 -0.71
CA SER A 189 3.56 1.68 -0.94
C SER A 189 3.07 1.37 -2.37
N ALA A 190 2.26 2.25 -2.96
CA ALA A 190 1.78 2.13 -4.33
C ALA A 190 2.87 2.44 -5.37
N GLU A 191 3.77 3.39 -5.07
CA GLU A 191 4.97 3.67 -5.87
C GLU A 191 5.92 2.47 -5.88
N ARG A 192 6.16 1.87 -4.70
CA ARG A 192 7.04 0.70 -4.55
C ARG A 192 6.47 -0.56 -5.22
N HIS A 193 5.15 -0.65 -5.39
CA HIS A 193 4.51 -1.78 -6.04
C HIS A 193 3.35 -1.32 -6.94
N PRO A 194 3.56 -1.20 -8.26
CA PRO A 194 2.49 -0.80 -9.17
C PRO A 194 1.24 -1.68 -8.99
N ARG A 195 0.06 -1.06 -8.93
CA ARG A 195 -1.24 -1.71 -8.73
C ARG A 195 -1.33 -2.42 -7.37
N ASN A 196 -0.79 -1.81 -6.32
CA ASN A 196 -0.83 -2.35 -4.96
C ASN A 196 -2.25 -2.40 -4.39
N TYR A 197 -2.98 -3.47 -4.71
CA TYR A 197 -4.35 -3.66 -4.25
C TYR A 197 -4.48 -3.54 -2.73
N TYR A 198 -3.51 -4.03 -1.95
CA TYR A 198 -3.59 -4.01 -0.49
C TYR A 198 -3.44 -2.60 0.10
N ALA A 199 -2.54 -1.77 -0.44
CA ALA A 199 -2.42 -0.36 -0.03
C ALA A 199 -3.73 0.39 -0.30
N TRP A 200 -4.30 0.25 -1.50
CA TRP A 200 -5.56 0.91 -1.84
C TRP A 200 -6.76 0.30 -1.12
N CYS A 201 -6.73 -0.99 -0.77
CA CYS A 201 -7.73 -1.62 0.09
C CYS A 201 -7.66 -1.01 1.51
N HIS A 202 -6.45 -0.75 2.01
CA HIS A 202 -6.26 -0.06 3.27
C HIS A 202 -6.77 1.39 3.23
N ALA A 203 -6.57 2.12 2.12
CA ALA A 203 -7.16 3.45 1.94
C ALA A 203 -8.69 3.41 2.01
N ARG A 204 -9.34 2.42 1.39
CA ARG A 204 -10.80 2.19 1.51
C ARG A 204 -11.21 1.90 2.94
N TYR A 205 -10.47 1.03 3.62
CA TYR A 205 -10.71 0.74 5.04
C TYR A 205 -10.68 2.01 5.88
N LEU A 206 -9.67 2.87 5.71
CA LEU A 206 -9.57 4.14 6.42
C LEU A 206 -10.71 5.09 6.08
N LEU A 207 -11.10 5.19 4.80
CA LEU A 207 -12.21 6.02 4.37
C LEU A 207 -13.57 5.55 4.95
N SER A 208 -13.80 4.23 5.00
CA SER A 208 -15.04 3.65 5.54
C SER A 208 -15.16 3.80 7.04
N ARG A 209 -14.05 4.00 7.75
CA ARG A 209 -14.03 4.27 9.18
C ARG A 209 -14.35 5.74 9.43
N LYS A 210 -15.65 6.06 9.38
CA LYS A 210 -16.19 7.30 9.93
C LYS A 210 -15.69 7.41 11.37
N GLY A 211 -14.98 8.50 11.70
CA GLY A 211 -14.40 8.69 13.04
C GLY A 211 -15.46 8.63 14.15
N PRO A 212 -15.05 8.50 15.43
CA PRO A 212 -15.94 8.37 16.58
C PRO A 212 -16.88 9.58 16.85
N ALA A 213 -17.01 10.51 15.92
CA ALA A 213 -17.85 11.70 16.03
C ALA A 213 -19.25 11.57 15.39
N HIS A 214 -19.61 10.39 14.85
CA HIS A 214 -20.83 10.22 14.03
C HIS A 214 -21.96 9.36 14.63
N ASP A 215 -21.80 8.80 15.83
CA ASP A 215 -22.87 8.01 16.48
C ASP A 215 -23.93 8.87 17.22
N ALA A 216 -24.01 10.16 16.92
CA ALA A 216 -25.12 11.01 17.36
C ALA A 216 -26.17 11.12 16.23
N PRO A 217 -27.37 10.54 16.36
CA PRO A 217 -28.37 10.45 15.30
C PRO A 217 -29.11 11.76 14.98
N ASN A 218 -28.55 12.92 15.35
CA ASN A 218 -29.15 14.23 15.13
C ASN A 218 -28.05 15.29 14.91
N ARG A 219 -27.58 15.48 13.67
CA ARG A 219 -26.98 16.76 13.28
C ARG A 219 -27.52 17.19 11.92
N ALA A 220 -28.09 18.39 11.92
CA ALA A 220 -28.59 19.08 10.74
C ALA A 220 -27.53 19.07 9.63
N GLU A 221 -27.97 18.77 8.41
CA GLU A 221 -27.18 18.57 7.20
C GLU A 221 -26.39 19.83 6.74
N HIS A 222 -26.45 20.93 7.49
CA HIS A 222 -25.91 22.25 7.13
C HIS A 222 -25.00 22.86 8.21
N GLY A 223 -24.44 22.04 9.11
CA GLY A 223 -23.52 22.49 10.16
C GLY A 223 -22.05 22.63 9.72
N PRO A 224 -21.20 23.36 10.48
CA PRO A 224 -19.76 23.53 10.19
C PRO A 224 -18.99 22.22 10.01
N GLN A 225 -19.43 21.15 10.68
CA GLN A 225 -18.80 19.83 10.62
C GLN A 225 -19.07 19.10 9.28
N ALA A 226 -20.24 19.29 8.67
CA ALA A 226 -20.56 18.77 7.35
C ALA A 226 -19.70 19.46 6.26
N GLN A 227 -19.49 20.77 6.43
CA GLN A 227 -18.66 21.57 5.54
C GLN A 227 -17.16 21.22 5.66
N GLN A 228 -16.69 20.93 6.87
CA GLN A 228 -15.32 20.46 7.10
C GLN A 228 -15.07 19.04 6.54
N SER A 229 -16.03 18.13 6.70
CA SER A 229 -15.98 16.79 6.09
C SER A 229 -15.95 16.86 4.56
N THR A 230 -16.73 17.79 4.01
CA THR A 230 -16.78 18.07 2.57
C THR A 230 -15.43 18.59 2.04
N ALA A 231 -14.84 19.59 2.70
CA ALA A 231 -13.54 20.13 2.30
C ALA A 231 -12.43 19.08 2.37
N MET A 232 -12.45 18.21 3.39
CA MET A 232 -11.49 17.11 3.52
C MET A 232 -11.59 16.10 2.37
N LEU A 233 -12.81 15.78 1.96
CA LEU A 233 -13.05 14.87 0.83
C LEU A 233 -12.60 15.49 -0.50
N ASP A 234 -12.82 16.79 -0.69
CA ASP A 234 -12.36 17.50 -1.89
C ASP A 234 -10.82 17.52 -1.96
N ILE A 235 -10.14 17.79 -0.84
CA ILE A 235 -8.67 17.69 -0.73
C ILE A 235 -8.19 16.27 -1.06
N LEU A 236 -8.80 15.26 -0.46
CA LEU A 236 -8.43 13.86 -0.69
C LEU A 236 -8.64 13.45 -2.16
N THR A 237 -9.72 13.89 -2.77
CA THR A 237 -10.01 13.66 -4.19
C THR A 237 -8.95 14.28 -5.07
N ASP A 238 -8.53 15.51 -4.80
CA ASP A 238 -7.47 16.18 -5.56
C ASP A 238 -6.10 15.51 -5.39
N MET A 239 -5.75 15.09 -4.16
CA MET A 239 -4.53 14.33 -3.87
C MET A 239 -4.46 13.03 -4.69
N VAL A 240 -5.54 12.24 -4.67
CA VAL A 240 -5.60 10.96 -5.40
C VAL A 240 -5.66 11.19 -6.90
N LYS A 241 -6.40 12.21 -7.38
CA LYS A 241 -6.43 12.62 -8.79
C LYS A 241 -5.01 12.91 -9.29
N LYS A 242 -4.28 13.78 -8.59
CA LYS A 242 -2.91 14.15 -8.93
C LYS A 242 -2.00 12.92 -8.98
N TRP A 243 -2.13 12.00 -8.02
CA TRP A 243 -1.36 10.76 -8.02
C TRP A 243 -1.70 9.88 -9.23
N CYS A 244 -2.99 9.68 -9.53
CA CYS A 244 -3.46 8.88 -10.68
C CYS A 244 -2.97 9.44 -12.02
N PHE A 245 -2.90 10.76 -12.17
CA PHE A 245 -2.37 11.38 -13.40
C PHE A 245 -0.87 11.13 -13.60
N GLY A 246 -0.10 10.96 -12.52
CA GLY A 246 1.29 10.47 -12.58
C GLY A 246 1.40 8.97 -12.82
N HIS A 247 0.32 8.21 -12.60
CA HIS A 247 0.28 6.75 -12.61
C HIS A 247 -0.87 6.20 -13.48
N PRO A 248 -0.93 6.52 -14.78
CA PRO A 248 -2.06 6.17 -15.63
C PRO A 248 -2.31 4.65 -15.72
N SER A 249 -1.32 3.80 -15.46
CA SER A 249 -1.46 2.34 -15.48
C SER A 249 -1.86 1.69 -14.14
N ASP A 250 -2.10 2.47 -13.08
CA ASP A 250 -2.44 1.93 -11.76
C ASP A 250 -3.95 1.79 -11.55
N THR A 251 -4.49 0.63 -11.91
CA THR A 251 -5.92 0.33 -11.76
C THR A 251 -6.45 0.43 -10.32
N SER A 252 -5.59 0.26 -9.31
CA SER A 252 -6.03 0.26 -7.91
C SER A 252 -6.25 1.68 -7.40
N GLY A 253 -5.37 2.61 -7.79
CA GLY A 253 -5.52 4.05 -7.55
C GLY A 253 -6.73 4.62 -8.27
N TRP A 254 -6.89 4.34 -9.57
CA TRP A 254 -8.07 4.77 -10.34
C TRP A 254 -9.37 4.23 -9.75
N SER A 255 -9.39 2.98 -9.29
CA SER A 255 -10.56 2.40 -8.62
C SER A 255 -10.86 3.11 -7.29
N PHE A 256 -9.85 3.51 -6.53
CA PHE A 256 -10.07 4.29 -5.31
C PHE A 256 -10.59 5.71 -5.61
N LEU A 257 -10.08 6.34 -6.67
CA LEU A 257 -10.59 7.63 -7.14
C LEU A 257 -12.08 7.56 -7.49
N THR A 258 -12.53 6.47 -8.12
CA THR A 258 -13.97 6.24 -8.35
C THR A 258 -14.77 6.21 -7.04
N VAL A 259 -14.24 5.58 -5.98
CA VAL A 259 -14.89 5.54 -4.65
C VAL A 259 -15.01 6.94 -4.04
N LEU A 260 -14.02 7.81 -4.25
CA LEU A 260 -14.06 9.20 -3.77
C LEU A 260 -15.07 10.04 -4.55
N VAL A 261 -15.09 9.94 -5.89
CA VAL A 261 -16.07 10.63 -6.75
C VAL A 261 -17.49 10.19 -6.42
N GLU A 262 -17.69 8.91 -6.10
CA GLU A 262 -18.99 8.36 -5.70
C GLU A 262 -19.58 9.05 -4.47
N GLN A 263 -18.75 9.60 -3.58
CA GLN A 263 -19.23 10.33 -2.42
C GLN A 263 -19.88 11.68 -2.79
N ARG A 264 -19.41 12.33 -3.87
CA ARG A 264 -19.93 13.63 -4.34
C ARG A 264 -19.86 13.77 -5.87
N PRO A 265 -20.67 13.00 -6.64
CA PRO A 265 -20.54 12.96 -8.08
C PRO A 265 -20.75 14.33 -8.75
N GLN A 266 -21.75 15.08 -8.30
CA GLN A 266 -22.10 16.39 -8.86
C GLN A 266 -20.99 17.45 -8.68
N ALA A 267 -20.12 17.27 -7.69
CA ALA A 267 -19.04 18.22 -7.42
C ALA A 267 -17.78 17.96 -8.26
N ALA A 268 -17.53 16.69 -8.61
CA ALA A 268 -16.23 16.27 -9.13
C ALA A 268 -16.26 15.52 -10.46
N ALA A 269 -17.36 14.81 -10.80
CA ALA A 269 -17.35 13.84 -11.89
C ALA A 269 -17.11 14.47 -13.27
N SER A 270 -17.89 15.50 -13.65
CA SER A 270 -17.79 16.13 -14.98
C SER A 270 -16.43 16.80 -15.23
N SER A 271 -15.91 17.52 -14.23
CA SER A 271 -14.61 18.19 -14.32
C SER A 271 -13.46 17.18 -14.40
N LEU A 272 -13.48 16.16 -13.52
CA LEU A 272 -12.48 15.11 -13.51
C LEU A 272 -12.49 14.27 -14.78
N PHE A 273 -13.68 13.95 -15.30
CA PHE A 273 -13.83 13.22 -16.55
C PHE A 273 -13.20 13.99 -17.71
N SER A 274 -13.57 15.26 -17.87
CA SER A 274 -13.07 16.13 -18.94
C SER A 274 -11.55 16.32 -18.87
N GLU A 275 -11.02 16.52 -17.66
CA GLU A 275 -9.58 16.65 -17.42
C GLU A 275 -8.84 15.34 -17.75
N THR A 276 -9.35 14.21 -17.28
CA THR A 276 -8.77 12.87 -17.53
C THR A 276 -8.77 12.55 -19.03
N LEU A 277 -9.86 12.84 -19.73
CA LEU A 277 -9.99 12.59 -21.16
C LEU A 277 -9.02 13.46 -21.97
N ARG A 278 -8.86 14.73 -21.61
CA ARG A 278 -7.89 15.63 -22.23
C ARG A 278 -6.46 15.13 -22.06
N LEU A 279 -6.10 14.63 -20.87
CA LEU A 279 -4.78 14.04 -20.62
C LEU A 279 -4.59 12.75 -21.41
N ALA A 280 -5.61 11.88 -21.45
CA ALA A 280 -5.58 10.66 -22.25
C ALA A 280 -5.36 10.95 -23.74
N GLU A 281 -5.97 12.01 -24.27
CA GLU A 281 -5.73 12.50 -25.64
C GLU A 281 -4.30 13.03 -25.82
N ALA A 282 -3.90 13.98 -24.99
CA ALA A 282 -2.63 14.69 -25.11
C ALA A 282 -1.42 13.76 -25.00
N PHE A 283 -1.46 12.83 -24.05
CA PHE A 283 -0.39 11.85 -23.83
C PHE A 283 -0.62 10.53 -24.56
N SER A 284 -1.72 10.40 -25.30
CA SER A 284 -2.13 9.16 -25.98
C SER A 284 -2.10 7.96 -25.04
N TRP A 285 -2.69 8.08 -23.84
CA TRP A 285 -2.71 7.01 -22.84
C TRP A 285 -3.48 5.80 -23.36
N ARG A 286 -2.81 4.65 -23.44
CA ARG A 286 -3.39 3.40 -23.98
C ARG A 286 -3.77 2.37 -22.91
N GLY A 287 -3.27 2.54 -21.69
CA GLY A 287 -3.46 1.59 -20.61
C GLY A 287 -4.91 1.46 -20.17
N GLU A 288 -5.34 0.22 -19.91
CA GLU A 288 -6.74 -0.13 -19.56
C GLU A 288 -7.31 0.67 -18.39
N SER A 289 -6.49 1.00 -17.39
CA SER A 289 -6.96 1.58 -16.12
C SER A 289 -7.69 2.91 -16.30
N VAL A 290 -7.16 3.83 -17.12
CA VAL A 290 -7.79 5.12 -17.41
C VAL A 290 -9.11 4.92 -18.15
N TRP A 291 -9.11 4.08 -19.19
CA TRP A 291 -10.29 3.85 -20.01
C TRP A 291 -11.41 3.15 -19.23
N TYR A 292 -11.05 2.23 -18.34
CA TYR A 292 -11.99 1.60 -17.41
C TYR A 292 -12.59 2.61 -16.43
N PHE A 293 -11.78 3.54 -15.91
CA PHE A 293 -12.23 4.63 -15.05
C PHE A 293 -13.22 5.56 -15.75
N LEU A 294 -12.85 6.09 -16.93
CA LEU A 294 -13.71 6.96 -17.74
C LEU A 294 -15.03 6.27 -18.09
N ARG A 295 -14.95 5.00 -18.52
CA ARG A 295 -16.12 4.18 -18.81
C ARG A 295 -17.05 4.04 -17.60
N ASN A 296 -16.49 3.79 -16.41
CA ASN A 296 -17.31 3.62 -15.21
C ASN A 296 -17.98 4.92 -14.77
N ILE A 297 -17.35 6.08 -14.98
CA ILE A 297 -17.99 7.37 -14.75
C ILE A 297 -19.17 7.55 -15.72
N LEU A 298 -18.99 7.27 -17.02
CA LEU A 298 -20.07 7.36 -18.02
C LEU A 298 -21.25 6.43 -17.72
N ARG A 299 -21.02 5.29 -17.07
CA ARG A 299 -22.07 4.32 -16.74
C ARG A 299 -22.94 4.71 -15.56
N ARG A 300 -22.49 5.65 -14.73
CA ARG A 300 -23.16 6.00 -13.46
C ARG A 300 -24.04 7.24 -13.58
N ASP A 301 -24.28 7.71 -14.80
CA ASP A 301 -25.06 8.93 -15.12
C ASP A 301 -24.59 10.19 -14.37
N TRP A 302 -23.29 10.22 -14.02
CA TRP A 302 -22.66 11.35 -13.32
C TRP A 302 -22.25 12.48 -14.25
N VAL A 303 -22.30 12.25 -15.56
CA VAL A 303 -21.84 13.16 -16.61
C VAL A 303 -22.87 13.18 -17.74
N GLU A 304 -22.94 14.30 -18.44
CA GLU A 304 -23.90 14.52 -19.53
C GLU A 304 -23.56 13.71 -20.80
N ASN A 305 -24.54 13.55 -21.69
CA ASN A 305 -24.37 12.84 -22.97
C ASN A 305 -23.28 13.43 -23.87
N SER A 306 -23.01 14.73 -23.79
CA SER A 306 -21.89 15.39 -24.49
C SER A 306 -20.54 14.73 -24.20
N HIS A 307 -20.32 14.27 -22.95
CA HIS A 307 -19.09 13.59 -22.54
C HIS A 307 -18.93 12.22 -23.20
N ARG A 308 -20.04 11.56 -23.60
CA ARG A 308 -20.00 10.29 -24.33
C ARG A 308 -19.46 10.48 -25.74
N GLU A 309 -19.90 11.52 -26.43
CA GLU A 309 -19.41 11.85 -27.77
C GLU A 309 -17.92 12.19 -27.75
N ASP A 310 -17.50 12.99 -26.77
CA ASP A 310 -16.08 13.31 -26.53
C ASP A 310 -15.26 12.05 -26.27
N PHE A 311 -15.75 11.16 -25.40
CA PHE A 311 -15.10 9.89 -25.08
C PHE A 311 -14.85 9.04 -26.32
N GLU A 312 -15.89 8.85 -27.15
CA GLU A 312 -15.77 8.05 -28.36
C GLU A 312 -14.81 8.64 -29.37
N ARG A 313 -14.83 9.98 -29.53
CA ARG A 313 -13.89 10.69 -30.41
C ARG A 313 -12.45 10.44 -29.98
N VAL A 314 -12.15 10.67 -28.71
CA VAL A 314 -10.78 10.53 -28.18
C VAL A 314 -10.35 9.07 -28.17
N LEU A 315 -11.24 8.12 -27.82
CA LEU A 315 -10.93 6.69 -27.87
C LEU A 315 -10.58 6.23 -29.28
N LYS A 316 -11.34 6.66 -30.31
CA LYS A 316 -11.02 6.37 -31.73
C LYS A 316 -9.67 6.97 -32.14
N LEU A 317 -9.39 8.20 -31.72
CA LEU A 317 -8.13 8.88 -32.01
C LEU A 317 -6.94 8.14 -31.39
N VAL A 318 -7.01 7.79 -30.10
CA VAL A 318 -5.94 7.10 -29.38
C VAL A 318 -5.76 5.67 -29.92
N HIS A 319 -6.85 4.96 -30.22
CA HIS A 319 -6.81 3.65 -30.88
C HIS A 319 -6.14 3.72 -32.26
N GLY A 320 -6.46 4.74 -33.07
CA GLY A 320 -5.84 4.94 -34.39
C GLY A 320 -4.34 5.24 -34.36
N LYS A 321 -3.83 5.74 -33.23
CA LYS A 321 -2.39 5.98 -33.00
C LYS A 321 -1.63 4.72 -32.54
N ALA A 322 -2.32 3.64 -32.17
CA ALA A 322 -1.67 2.38 -31.80
C ALA A 322 -1.14 1.66 -33.05
N ALA A 323 0.16 1.31 -33.09
CA ALA A 323 0.79 0.69 -34.25
C ALA A 323 0.28 -0.75 -34.53
N GLU A 324 0.70 -1.33 -35.67
CA GLU A 324 0.38 -2.67 -36.22
C GLU A 324 0.38 -3.86 -35.19
N PRO A 325 -0.28 -4.99 -35.49
CA PRO A 325 -1.04 -5.79 -34.54
C PRO A 325 -0.17 -6.68 -33.65
N GLY A 326 -0.22 -6.44 -32.35
CA GLY A 326 0.44 -7.26 -31.33
C GLY A 326 0.46 -6.64 -29.94
N GLU A 327 0.26 -5.33 -29.84
CA GLU A 327 0.18 -4.66 -28.54
C GLU A 327 -1.18 -4.93 -27.89
N LEU A 328 -1.15 -5.57 -26.71
CA LEU A 328 -2.29 -5.78 -25.80
C LEU A 328 -3.17 -4.51 -25.68
N ASP A 329 -2.54 -3.35 -25.68
CA ASP A 329 -3.17 -2.03 -25.65
C ASP A 329 -4.17 -1.81 -26.80
N ARG A 330 -3.86 -2.23 -28.03
CA ARG A 330 -4.78 -2.09 -29.17
C ARG A 330 -6.01 -2.98 -29.02
N GLN A 331 -5.84 -4.19 -28.49
CA GLN A 331 -6.96 -5.09 -28.18
C GLN A 331 -7.85 -4.52 -27.09
N VAL A 332 -7.25 -3.99 -26.01
CA VAL A 332 -7.97 -3.33 -24.92
C VAL A 332 -8.80 -2.15 -25.44
N LEU A 333 -8.20 -1.27 -26.23
CA LEU A 333 -8.91 -0.12 -26.81
C LEU A 333 -9.99 -0.56 -27.81
N GLY A 334 -9.75 -1.63 -28.58
CA GLY A 334 -10.72 -2.25 -29.47
C GLY A 334 -11.95 -2.77 -28.72
N HIS A 335 -11.75 -3.53 -27.64
CA HIS A 335 -12.85 -4.00 -26.78
C HIS A 335 -13.62 -2.82 -26.15
N MET A 336 -12.95 -1.73 -25.80
CA MET A 336 -13.63 -0.53 -25.30
C MET A 336 -14.48 0.15 -26.39
N LEU A 337 -14.05 0.14 -27.65
CA LEU A 337 -14.85 0.65 -28.79
C LEU A 337 -16.04 -0.24 -29.12
N GLU A 338 -15.92 -1.57 -28.98
CA GLU A 338 -17.06 -2.48 -29.10
C GLU A 338 -18.08 -2.23 -27.99
N TRP A 339 -17.60 -1.97 -26.78
CA TRP A 339 -18.45 -1.67 -25.64
C TRP A 339 -19.31 -0.40 -25.85
N THR A 340 -18.75 0.67 -26.43
CA THR A 340 -19.54 1.90 -26.66
C THR A 340 -20.71 1.65 -27.61
N LYS A 341 -20.54 0.78 -28.62
CA LYS A 341 -21.60 0.38 -29.55
C LYS A 341 -22.72 -0.39 -28.84
N LEU A 342 -22.36 -1.40 -28.05
CA LEU A 342 -23.34 -2.22 -27.30
C LEU A 342 -24.18 -1.38 -26.32
N TYR A 343 -23.57 -0.36 -25.71
CA TYR A 343 -24.27 0.51 -24.75
C TYR A 343 -25.17 1.54 -25.45
N ALA A 344 -24.78 2.03 -26.63
CA ALA A 344 -25.64 2.89 -27.44
C ALA A 344 -26.94 2.16 -27.84
N GLU A 345 -26.83 0.89 -28.23
CA GLU A 345 -27.97 0.03 -28.58
C GLU A 345 -28.87 -0.29 -27.37
N SER A 346 -28.28 -0.45 -26.18
CA SER A 346 -29.01 -0.76 -24.94
C SER A 346 -29.72 0.46 -24.36
N GLY A 347 -29.13 1.66 -24.46
CA GLY A 347 -29.75 2.92 -24.05
C GLY A 347 -30.92 3.32 -24.96
N CYS A 348 -30.82 3.03 -26.26
CA CYS A 348 -31.91 3.27 -27.21
C CYS A 348 -33.15 2.42 -26.88
N ARG A 349 -32.96 1.16 -26.48
CA ARG A 349 -34.07 0.26 -26.06
C ARG A 349 -34.71 0.65 -24.73
N ALA A 350 -34.00 1.34 -23.84
CA ALA A 350 -34.53 1.81 -22.57
C ALA A 350 -35.26 3.17 -22.67
N ALA A 351 -35.01 3.94 -23.74
CA ALA A 351 -35.70 5.20 -24.01
C ALA A 351 -37.00 5.03 -24.85
N GLU A 352 -37.20 3.85 -25.43
CA GLU A 352 -38.39 3.48 -26.21
C GLU A 352 -39.44 2.68 -25.41
N ALA A 353 -39.20 2.46 -24.10
CA ALA A 353 -40.11 1.80 -23.16
C ALA A 353 -40.46 2.75 -22.01
#